data_AF-A0A7S2NP12-F1
#
_entry.id   AF-A0A7S2NP12-F1
#
_cell.length_a   1.000
_cell.length_b   1.000
_cell.length_c   1.000
_cell.angle_alpha   90.00
_cell.angle_beta   90.00
_cell.angle_gamma   90.00
#
_symmetry.space_group_name_H-M   'P 1'
#
loop_
_entity.id
_entity.type
_entity.pdbx_description
1 polymer ?
#
loop_
_entity_poly.entity_id
_entity_poly.type
_entity_poly.pdbx_seq_one_letter_code
_entity_poly.pdbx_strand_id
1 'polypeptide(L)'
;ALDIFASATAHAKAVALVVRAPGWVLPRRFLGLPLRYLAATRWFAWLVLPPYYTTGLLGRMLGVLAFVVQSLLWLMLAPLLWLHFRMPRAMWPTTNLRWQLWHGHSVAICDPKGLRAAFEQPCATPIRGHILRFERRGLVVQDA
;
A
#
# COMPACT_ATOMS: atom_id res chain seq x y z
N ALA A 1 -5.98 -0.81 -11.10
CA ALA A 1 -5.87 -2.27 -10.91
C ALA A 1 -6.77 -2.77 -9.77
N LEU A 2 -6.54 -2.36 -8.52
CA LEU A 2 -7.36 -2.83 -7.37
C LEU A 2 -8.85 -2.44 -7.48
N ASP A 3 -9.17 -1.24 -7.94
CA ASP A 3 -10.57 -0.84 -8.16
C ASP A 3 -11.25 -1.69 -9.25
N ILE A 4 -10.50 -2.05 -10.31
CA ILE A 4 -10.99 -2.94 -11.38
C ILE A 4 -11.20 -4.34 -10.82
N PHE A 5 -10.26 -4.85 -10.05
CA PHE A 5 -10.39 -6.13 -9.35
C PHE A 5 -11.66 -6.16 -8.49
N ALA A 6 -11.88 -5.15 -7.65
CA ALA A 6 -13.06 -5.07 -6.80
C ALA A 6 -14.37 -4.98 -7.60
N SER A 7 -14.38 -4.30 -8.74
CA SER A 7 -15.55 -4.29 -9.63
C SER A 7 -15.75 -5.62 -10.35
N ALA A 8 -14.67 -6.28 -10.77
CA ALA A 8 -14.72 -7.53 -11.53
C ALA A 8 -15.20 -8.68 -10.67
N THR A 9 -14.79 -8.76 -9.39
CA THR A 9 -15.19 -9.83 -8.48
C THR A 9 -16.71 -9.83 -8.23
N ALA A 10 -17.38 -8.68 -8.36
CA ALA A 10 -18.83 -8.58 -8.25
C ALA A 10 -19.61 -9.27 -9.39
N HIS A 11 -18.99 -9.48 -10.56
CA HIS A 11 -19.68 -9.96 -11.77
C HIS A 11 -19.05 -11.21 -12.40
N ALA A 12 -17.77 -11.46 -12.15
CA ALA A 12 -17.03 -12.54 -12.78
C ALA A 12 -17.13 -13.86 -11.99
N LYS A 13 -17.13 -14.98 -12.73
CA LYS A 13 -17.13 -16.33 -12.16
C LYS A 13 -15.85 -16.63 -11.37
N ALA A 14 -14.72 -16.10 -11.82
CA ALA A 14 -13.41 -16.20 -11.16
C ALA A 14 -12.55 -15.00 -11.56
N VAL A 15 -11.77 -14.46 -10.61
CA VAL A 15 -10.86 -13.32 -10.83
C VAL A 15 -9.55 -13.60 -10.12
N ALA A 16 -8.45 -13.56 -10.88
CA ALA A 16 -7.10 -13.62 -10.32
C ALA A 16 -6.46 -12.24 -10.32
N LEU A 17 -5.94 -11.80 -9.18
CA LEU A 17 -5.13 -10.60 -9.06
C LEU A 17 -3.66 -11.02 -8.96
N VAL A 18 -2.91 -10.87 -10.06
CA VAL A 18 -1.48 -11.19 -10.09
C VAL A 18 -0.66 -9.94 -9.85
N VAL A 19 0.20 -9.95 -8.83
CA VAL A 19 1.05 -8.81 -8.46
C VAL A 19 2.48 -9.25 -8.23
N ARG A 20 3.42 -8.64 -8.97
CA ARG A 20 4.86 -8.92 -8.84
C ARG A 20 5.44 -8.44 -7.52
N ALA A 21 5.17 -7.18 -7.18
CA ALA A 21 5.63 -6.53 -5.97
C ALA A 21 4.43 -5.84 -5.30
N PRO A 22 3.79 -6.50 -4.32
CA PRO A 22 2.69 -5.90 -3.59
C PRO A 22 3.16 -4.62 -2.89
N GLY A 23 2.33 -3.59 -3.00
CA GLY A 23 2.55 -2.31 -2.34
C GLY A 23 1.54 -2.10 -1.23
N TRP A 24 1.86 -1.17 -0.34
CA TRP A 24 0.91 -0.66 0.65
C TRP A 24 -0.30 -0.02 -0.04
N VAL A 25 -1.43 -0.12 0.66
CA VAL A 25 -2.69 0.48 0.24
C VAL A 25 -3.16 1.42 1.35
N LEU A 26 -3.55 2.61 0.96
CA LEU A 26 -4.04 3.65 1.85
C LEU A 26 -5.52 3.95 1.59
N PRO A 27 -6.28 4.26 2.64
CA PRO A 27 -7.67 4.65 2.48
C PRO A 27 -7.75 6.02 1.83
N ARG A 28 -8.80 6.24 1.03
CA ARG A 28 -9.10 7.57 0.44
C ARG A 28 -9.24 8.66 1.50
N ARG A 29 -9.65 8.29 2.72
CA ARG A 29 -9.73 9.17 3.88
C ARG A 29 -8.90 8.60 5.02
N PHE A 30 -8.05 9.42 5.61
CA PHE A 30 -7.24 9.08 6.79
C PHE A 30 -7.56 10.11 7.87
N LEU A 31 -7.92 9.66 9.08
CA LEU A 31 -8.37 10.54 10.17
C LEU A 31 -9.53 11.49 9.78
N GLY A 32 -10.48 10.99 8.98
CA GLY A 32 -11.64 11.77 8.52
C GLY A 32 -11.34 12.77 7.38
N LEU A 33 -10.07 13.02 7.07
CA LEU A 33 -9.66 13.94 6.01
C LEU A 33 -9.30 13.17 4.72
N PRO A 34 -9.61 13.70 3.53
CA PRO A 34 -9.18 13.07 2.28
C PRO A 34 -7.65 13.07 2.21
N LEU A 35 -7.07 11.92 1.89
CA LEU A 35 -5.62 11.71 1.89
C LEU A 35 -4.88 12.70 0.98
N ARG A 36 -5.53 13.14 -0.10
CA ARG A 36 -5.00 14.17 -1.01
C ARG A 36 -4.73 15.51 -0.31
N TYR A 37 -5.59 15.90 0.62
CA TYR A 37 -5.38 17.12 1.41
C TYR A 37 -4.26 16.93 2.42
N LEU A 38 -4.20 15.75 3.07
CA LEU A 38 -3.11 15.42 3.99
C LEU A 38 -1.77 15.46 3.26
N ALA A 39 -1.66 14.83 2.09
CA ALA A 39 -0.44 14.83 1.28
C ALA A 39 0.00 16.25 0.85
N ALA A 40 -0.94 17.20 0.72
CA ALA A 40 -0.63 18.59 0.39
C ALA A 40 -0.17 19.43 1.59
N THR A 41 -0.30 18.93 2.82
CA THR A 41 0.10 19.67 4.03
C THR A 41 1.57 19.48 4.39
N ARG A 42 2.22 20.56 4.81
CA ARG A 42 3.65 20.54 5.20
C ARG A 42 3.96 19.58 6.35
N TRP A 43 3.06 19.41 7.32
CA TRP A 43 3.29 18.50 8.44
C TRP A 43 3.28 17.03 8.01
N PHE A 44 2.42 16.65 7.06
CA PHE A 44 2.40 15.28 6.53
C PHE A 44 3.66 15.01 5.71
N ALA A 45 4.09 16.01 4.93
CA ALA A 45 5.39 15.97 4.27
C ALA A 45 6.50 15.72 5.31
N TRP A 46 6.49 16.38 6.47
CA TRP A 46 7.51 16.15 7.52
C TRP A 46 7.44 14.77 8.18
N LEU A 47 6.27 14.13 8.21
CA LEU A 47 6.10 12.77 8.75
C LEU A 47 6.61 11.67 7.81
N VAL A 48 6.60 11.94 6.51
CA VAL A 48 7.08 11.02 5.48
C VAL A 48 8.54 11.34 5.12
N LEU A 49 8.88 12.62 5.14
CA LEU A 49 10.14 13.17 4.67
C LEU A 49 11.00 13.68 5.84
N PRO A 50 12.12 13.02 6.20
CA PRO A 50 13.09 13.60 7.12
C PRO A 50 13.61 14.95 6.59
N PRO A 51 13.84 15.93 7.49
CA PRO A 51 14.25 17.29 7.14
C PRO A 51 15.75 17.35 6.78
N TYR A 52 16.15 16.74 5.66
CA TYR A 52 17.56 16.62 5.29
C TYR A 52 18.17 17.87 4.62
N TYR A 53 17.36 18.65 3.91
CA TYR A 53 17.89 19.68 2.98
C TYR A 53 17.66 21.14 3.43
N THR A 54 16.80 21.39 4.42
CA THR A 54 16.40 22.76 4.79
C THR A 54 16.84 23.22 6.18
N THR A 55 17.64 22.43 6.90
CA THR A 55 17.95 22.70 8.32
C THR A 55 19.45 22.74 8.61
N GLY A 56 19.85 23.64 9.53
CA GLY A 56 21.21 23.72 10.06
C GLY A 56 21.61 22.48 10.88
N LEU A 57 22.84 22.43 11.37
CA LEU A 57 23.44 21.25 12.01
C LEU A 57 22.61 20.68 13.19
N LEU A 58 22.03 21.57 14.01
CA LEU A 58 21.08 21.22 15.08
C LEU A 58 19.79 20.55 14.56
N GLY A 59 19.24 21.03 13.44
CA GLY A 59 18.05 20.44 12.83
C GLY A 59 18.31 19.06 12.22
N ARG A 60 19.54 18.81 11.75
CA ARG A 60 19.96 17.47 11.32
C ARG A 60 20.02 16.48 12.47
N MET A 61 20.53 16.90 13.64
CA MET A 61 20.55 16.04 14.84
C MET A 61 19.15 15.74 15.35
N LEU A 62 18.26 16.74 15.42
CA LEU A 62 16.85 16.53 15.73
C LEU A 62 16.17 15.64 14.68
N GLY A 63 16.59 15.73 13.42
CA GLY A 63 16.14 14.89 12.32
C GLY A 63 16.44 13.40 12.54
N VAL A 64 17.56 13.04 13.18
CA VAL A 64 17.89 11.65 13.52
C VAL A 64 16.93 11.10 14.58
N LEU A 65 16.63 11.88 15.63
CA LEU A 65 15.67 11.47 16.64
C LEU A 65 14.25 11.37 16.04
N ALA A 66 13.85 12.36 15.24
CA ALA A 66 12.58 12.37 14.54
C ALA A 66 12.45 11.17 13.60
N PHE A 67 13.53 10.76 12.93
CA PHE A 67 13.55 9.58 12.06
C PHE A 67 13.20 8.31 12.82
N VAL A 68 13.71 8.11 14.04
CA VAL A 68 13.40 6.95 14.88
C VAL A 68 11.93 6.96 15.26
N VAL A 69 11.43 8.09 15.76
CA VAL A 69 10.02 8.26 16.15
C VAL A 69 9.08 8.03 14.98
N GLN A 70 9.38 8.61 13.82
CA GLN A 70 8.62 8.41 12.58
C GLN A 70 8.65 6.94 12.14
N SER A 71 9.81 6.28 12.21
CA SER A 71 9.93 4.87 11.83
C SER A 71 9.06 3.98 12.71
N LEU A 72 9.04 4.22 14.02
CA LEU A 72 8.18 3.51 14.96
C LEU A 72 6.69 3.78 14.69
N LEU A 73 6.31 5.04 14.45
CA LEU A 73 4.95 5.41 14.09
C LEU A 73 4.47 4.63 12.86
N TRP A 74 5.27 4.61 11.79
CA TRP A 74 4.91 3.90 10.56
C TRP A 74 4.94 2.38 10.72
N LEU A 75 5.83 1.85 11.57
CA LEU A 75 5.88 0.42 11.91
C LEU A 75 4.61 -0.01 12.66
N MET A 76 4.05 0.86 13.51
CA MET A 76 2.77 0.61 14.18
C MET A 76 1.56 0.80 13.26
N LEU A 77 1.57 1.79 12.37
CA LEU A 77 0.48 2.05 11.44
C LEU A 77 0.36 1.03 10.32
N ALA A 78 1.49 0.48 9.84
CA ALA A 78 1.54 -0.52 8.78
C ALA A 78 0.62 -1.73 9.04
N PRO A 79 0.74 -2.48 10.15
CA PRO A 79 -0.15 -3.61 10.42
C PRO A 79 -1.60 -3.18 10.64
N LEU A 80 -1.86 -1.99 11.19
CA LEU A 80 -3.22 -1.47 11.34
C LEU A 80 -3.89 -1.23 9.99
N LEU A 81 -3.17 -0.64 9.03
CA LEU A 81 -3.64 -0.47 7.66
C LEU A 81 -3.88 -1.82 6.99
N TRP A 82 -2.96 -2.77 7.15
CA TRP A 82 -3.13 -4.12 6.63
C TRP A 82 -4.41 -4.79 7.13
N LEU A 83 -4.65 -4.72 8.45
CA LEU A 83 -5.83 -5.27 9.11
C LEU A 83 -7.11 -4.54 8.68
N HIS A 84 -7.04 -3.22 8.50
CA HIS A 84 -8.17 -2.41 8.06
C HIS A 84 -8.70 -2.83 6.68
N PHE A 85 -7.80 -3.16 5.75
CA PHE A 85 -8.14 -3.67 4.42
C PHE A 85 -8.36 -5.19 4.37
N ARG A 86 -8.07 -5.93 5.46
CA ARG A 86 -8.08 -7.39 5.52
C ARG A 86 -7.36 -8.05 4.35
N MET A 87 -6.17 -7.56 4.03
CA MET A 87 -5.45 -8.10 2.88
C MET A 87 -4.97 -9.54 3.12
N PRO A 88 -5.00 -10.37 2.08
CA PRO A 88 -4.49 -11.74 2.13
C PRO A 88 -2.96 -11.73 2.21
N ARG A 89 -2.37 -12.68 2.94
CA ARG A 89 -0.90 -12.72 3.18
C ARG A 89 -0.05 -12.69 1.90
N ALA A 90 -0.55 -13.25 0.79
CA ALA A 90 0.11 -13.18 -0.51
C ALA A 90 0.40 -11.73 -0.97
N MET A 91 -0.43 -10.78 -0.55
CA MET A 91 -0.31 -9.36 -0.90
C MET A 91 0.59 -8.58 0.07
N TRP A 92 1.30 -9.25 0.99
CA TRP A 92 2.10 -8.53 1.98
C TRP A 92 3.19 -7.69 1.29
N PRO A 93 3.32 -6.39 1.61
CA PRO A 93 4.22 -5.51 0.89
C PRO A 93 5.67 -5.93 1.05
N THR A 94 6.46 -5.76 -0.01
CA THR A 94 7.90 -6.11 0.00
C THR A 94 8.75 -5.07 0.71
N THR A 95 8.26 -3.85 0.85
CA THR A 95 8.98 -2.72 1.43
C THR A 95 8.17 -2.09 2.57
N ASN A 96 8.85 -1.39 3.48
CA ASN A 96 8.20 -0.68 4.58
C ASN A 96 7.35 0.48 4.06
N LEU A 97 6.22 0.77 4.73
CA LEU A 97 5.26 1.80 4.31
C LEU A 97 5.91 3.17 4.16
N ARG A 98 6.70 3.57 5.14
CA ARG A 98 7.45 4.84 5.08
C ARG A 98 8.42 4.87 3.90
N TRP A 99 9.12 3.76 3.64
CA TRP A 99 10.05 3.67 2.51
C TRP A 99 9.33 3.82 1.19
N GLN A 100 8.15 3.20 1.05
CA GLN A 100 7.32 3.29 -0.14
C GLN A 100 6.80 4.72 -0.36
N LEU A 101 6.35 5.38 0.70
CA LEU A 101 5.91 6.78 0.67
C LEU A 101 7.05 7.76 0.35
N TRP A 102 8.25 7.52 0.89
CA TRP A 102 9.41 8.39 0.69
C TRP A 102 9.99 8.29 -0.72
N HIS A 103 10.19 7.08 -1.26
CA HIS A 103 10.78 6.88 -2.58
C HIS A 103 9.79 7.09 -3.73
N GLY A 104 8.58 7.58 -3.44
CA GLY A 104 7.55 7.80 -4.46
C GLY A 104 7.10 6.51 -5.15
N HIS A 105 7.32 5.35 -4.51
CA HIS A 105 6.77 4.11 -5.01
C HIS A 105 5.24 4.17 -4.94
N SER A 106 4.57 3.72 -5.99
CA SER A 106 3.12 3.83 -6.11
C SER A 106 2.39 3.15 -4.95
N VAL A 107 1.77 3.94 -4.08
CA VAL A 107 0.83 3.47 -3.05
C VAL A 107 -0.57 3.47 -3.66
N ALA A 108 -1.30 2.38 -3.52
CA ALA A 108 -2.66 2.33 -4.05
C ALA A 108 -3.62 3.05 -3.10
N ILE A 109 -4.48 3.91 -3.64
CA ILE A 109 -5.49 4.63 -2.87
C ILE A 109 -6.86 4.04 -3.20
N CYS A 110 -7.43 3.27 -2.29
CA CYS A 110 -8.66 2.52 -2.50
C CYS A 110 -9.69 2.76 -1.40
N ASP A 111 -10.95 2.41 -1.68
CA ASP A 111 -11.97 2.32 -0.65
C ASP A 111 -11.81 1.00 0.12
N PRO A 112 -11.59 1.01 1.44
CA PRO A 112 -11.45 -0.20 2.24
C PRO A 112 -12.66 -1.13 2.14
N LYS A 113 -13.88 -0.60 2.03
CA LYS A 113 -15.09 -1.45 1.99
C LYS A 113 -15.15 -2.31 0.73
N GLY A 114 -14.97 -1.68 -0.44
CA GLY A 114 -15.02 -2.39 -1.72
C GLY A 114 -13.89 -3.39 -1.88
N LEU A 115 -12.67 -3.01 -1.49
CA LEU A 115 -11.52 -3.90 -1.60
C LEU A 115 -11.60 -5.09 -0.64
N ARG A 116 -12.09 -4.87 0.58
CA ARG A 116 -12.32 -5.95 1.54
C ARG A 116 -13.37 -6.93 1.05
N ALA A 117 -14.51 -6.43 0.55
CA ALA A 117 -15.55 -7.27 -0.01
C ALA A 117 -15.04 -8.13 -1.17
N ALA A 118 -14.16 -7.57 -2.01
CA ALA A 118 -13.53 -8.29 -3.12
C ALA A 118 -12.66 -9.46 -2.64
N PHE A 119 -11.83 -9.25 -1.60
CA PHE A 119 -10.97 -10.32 -1.07
C PHE A 119 -11.71 -11.36 -0.22
N GLU A 120 -12.88 -11.02 0.33
CA GLU A 120 -13.71 -11.97 1.06
C GLU A 120 -14.53 -12.88 0.13
N GLN A 121 -14.60 -12.60 -1.18
CA GLN A 121 -15.30 -13.43 -2.15
C GLN A 121 -14.50 -14.69 -2.55
N PRO A 122 -15.14 -15.87 -2.65
CA PRO A 122 -14.45 -17.12 -2.98
C PRO A 122 -13.95 -17.18 -4.43
N CYS A 123 -14.51 -16.36 -5.31
CA CYS A 123 -14.08 -16.25 -6.71
C CYS A 123 -12.79 -15.45 -6.89
N ALA A 124 -12.31 -14.79 -5.84
CA ALA A 124 -11.20 -13.85 -5.87
C ALA A 124 -9.90 -14.53 -5.39
N THR A 125 -8.90 -14.63 -6.25
CA THR A 125 -7.63 -15.28 -5.94
C THR A 125 -6.46 -14.30 -6.08
N PRO A 126 -5.85 -13.85 -4.97
CA PRO A 126 -4.63 -13.05 -4.99
C PRO A 126 -3.41 -13.95 -5.24
N ILE A 127 -2.58 -13.60 -6.22
CA ILE A 127 -1.36 -14.36 -6.56
C ILE A 127 -0.18 -13.39 -6.57
N ARG A 128 0.87 -13.71 -5.82
CA ARG A 128 2.12 -12.97 -5.85
C ARG A 128 3.07 -13.65 -6.83
N GLY A 129 3.49 -12.92 -7.85
CA GLY A 129 4.39 -13.48 -8.86
C GLY A 129 4.41 -12.70 -10.17
N HIS A 130 5.18 -13.20 -11.11
CA HIS A 130 5.30 -12.64 -12.46
C HIS A 130 4.59 -13.51 -13.48
N ILE A 131 3.76 -12.90 -14.34
CA ILE A 131 3.14 -13.63 -15.45
C ILE A 131 4.24 -13.92 -16.48
N LEU A 132 4.55 -15.19 -16.69
CA LEU A 132 5.55 -15.61 -17.68
C LEU A 132 4.95 -15.71 -19.08
N ARG A 133 3.78 -16.35 -19.17
CA ARG A 133 3.08 -16.56 -20.45
C ARG A 133 1.59 -16.73 -20.24
N PHE A 134 0.85 -16.34 -21.27
CA PHE A 134 -0.57 -16.62 -21.39
C PHE A 134 -0.75 -17.89 -22.23
N GLU A 135 -1.58 -18.80 -21.75
CA GLU A 135 -1.95 -20.02 -22.45
C GLU A 135 -3.44 -20.00 -22.81
N ARG A 136 -3.86 -20.84 -23.77
CA ARG A 136 -5.26 -20.87 -24.25
C ARG A 136 -6.30 -21.10 -23.15
N ARG A 137 -5.92 -21.69 -22.02
CA ARG A 137 -6.82 -22.02 -20.90
C ARG A 137 -6.38 -21.45 -19.55
N GLY A 138 -5.37 -20.58 -19.52
CA GLY A 138 -4.85 -20.11 -18.25
C GLY A 138 -3.64 -19.18 -18.39
N LEU A 139 -2.99 -18.97 -17.25
CA LEU A 139 -1.83 -18.12 -17.13
C LEU A 139 -0.78 -18.86 -16.29
N VAL A 140 0.48 -18.77 -16.70
CA VAL A 140 1.60 -19.35 -15.95
C VAL A 140 2.26 -18.23 -15.17
N VAL A 141 2.25 -18.36 -13.84
CA VAL A 141 2.90 -17.43 -12.91
C VAL A 141 4.17 -18.06 -12.39
N GLN A 142 5.25 -17.29 -12.39
CA GLN A 142 6.44 -17.61 -11.60
C GLN A 142 6.25 -17.07 -10.19
N ASP A 143 6.32 -17.96 -9.20
CA ASP A 143 6.32 -17.58 -7.80
C ASP A 143 7.54 -16.68 -7.49
N ALA A 144 7.33 -15.69 -6.61
CA ALA A 144 8.31 -14.68 -6.23
C ALA A 144 8.86 -14.91 -4.82
#